data_AF-A0AAF0L244-F1
#
_entry.id   AF-A0AAF0L244-F1
#
_cell.length_a   1.000
_cell.length_b   1.000
_cell.length_c   1.000
_cell.angle_alpha   90.00
_cell.angle_beta   90.00
_cell.angle_gamma   90.00
#
_symmetry.space_group_name_H-M   'P 1'
#
loop_
_entity.id
_entity.type
_entity.pdbx_description
1 polymer ?
#
loop_
_entity_poly.entity_id
_entity_poly.type
_entity_poly.pdbx_seq_one_letter_code
_entity_poly.pdbx_strand_id
1 'polypeptide(L)'
;MLFGRARQNAEPVDLGSLEPWRSDAVTARCVPLPIGRKGKTIPGVMLFDGSVSPVFAVREVQQLVDHDLNTAENVNQPPIAFLMWPDDAADDSPAGRWLRHAPAESLTLLVDPLETPPTVQLQGEALESFREWVHALPR
;
A
#
# COMPACT_ATOMS: atom_id res chain seq x y z
N MET A 1 -18.56 -36.33 -21.24
CA MET A 1 -18.08 -36.31 -19.84
C MET A 1 -17.90 -34.86 -19.45
N LEU A 2 -18.68 -34.38 -18.46
CA LEU A 2 -18.59 -33.02 -17.93
C LEU A 2 -17.48 -32.94 -16.88
N PHE A 3 -16.60 -31.95 -16.95
CA PHE A 3 -15.84 -31.48 -15.80
C PHE A 3 -16.15 -29.99 -15.60
N GLY A 4 -17.23 -29.72 -14.89
CA GLY A 4 -17.47 -28.42 -14.29
C GLY A 4 -16.52 -28.25 -13.11
N ARG A 5 -15.43 -27.49 -13.29
CA ARG A 5 -14.70 -26.93 -12.16
C ARG A 5 -15.66 -26.00 -11.43
N ALA A 6 -16.17 -26.43 -10.29
CA ALA A 6 -16.82 -25.53 -9.34
C ALA A 6 -15.80 -24.44 -9.01
N ARG A 7 -16.01 -23.24 -9.53
CA ARG A 7 -15.41 -22.04 -8.94
C ARG A 7 -15.92 -22.04 -7.51
N GLN A 8 -15.03 -22.22 -6.54
CA GLN A 8 -15.33 -21.86 -5.17
C GLN A 8 -15.77 -20.39 -5.22
N ASN A 9 -17.07 -20.15 -5.12
CA ASN A 9 -17.58 -18.84 -4.78
C ASN A 9 -17.10 -18.60 -3.36
N ALA A 10 -15.88 -18.06 -3.23
CA ALA A 10 -15.48 -17.40 -2.00
C ALA A 10 -16.57 -16.36 -1.72
N GLU A 11 -17.20 -16.44 -0.54
CA GLU A 11 -18.13 -15.41 -0.14
C GLU A 11 -17.44 -14.04 -0.27
N PRO A 12 -18.16 -13.00 -0.73
CA PRO A 12 -17.58 -11.67 -0.80
C PRO A 12 -17.03 -11.29 0.58
N VAL A 13 -15.72 -11.12 0.70
CA VAL A 13 -15.11 -10.64 1.94
C VAL A 13 -15.63 -9.23 2.17
N ASP A 14 -16.32 -9.03 3.30
CA ASP A 14 -16.68 -7.70 3.75
C ASP A 14 -15.42 -6.97 4.20
N LEU A 15 -14.80 -6.22 3.28
CA LEU A 15 -13.57 -5.47 3.53
C LEU A 15 -13.72 -4.50 4.71
N GLY A 16 -14.95 -4.02 4.99
CA GLY A 16 -15.23 -3.11 6.10
C GLY A 16 -15.16 -3.76 7.48
N SER A 17 -15.19 -5.09 7.54
CA SER A 17 -15.11 -5.89 8.78
C SER A 17 -13.69 -6.28 9.16
N LEU A 18 -12.71 -6.05 8.29
CA LEU A 18 -11.30 -6.35 8.56
C LEU A 18 -10.73 -5.34 9.56
N GLU A 19 -10.08 -5.86 10.60
CA GLU A 19 -9.44 -5.03 11.63
C GLU A 19 -8.37 -4.12 10.99
N PRO A 20 -8.41 -2.80 11.23
CA PRO A 20 -7.37 -1.88 10.80
C PRO A 20 -6.02 -2.21 11.43
N TRP A 21 -4.94 -2.08 10.66
CA TRP A 21 -3.59 -2.06 11.23
C TRP A 21 -3.22 -0.64 11.67
N ARG A 22 -2.39 -0.53 12.72
CA ARG A 22 -1.99 0.76 13.29
C ARG A 22 -0.55 0.72 13.77
N SER A 23 0.12 1.85 13.63
CA SER A 23 1.37 2.22 14.30
C SER A 23 1.21 3.61 14.91
N ASP A 24 2.27 4.13 15.54
CA ASP A 24 2.27 5.50 16.08
C ASP A 24 2.12 6.58 14.99
N ALA A 25 2.57 6.29 13.76
CA ALA A 25 2.61 7.27 12.67
C ALA A 25 1.46 7.13 11.66
N VAL A 26 0.89 5.93 11.50
CA VAL A 26 -0.07 5.66 10.43
C VAL A 26 -1.08 4.59 10.81
N THR A 27 -2.31 4.75 10.33
CA THR A 27 -3.35 3.72 10.35
C THR A 27 -3.59 3.19 8.93
N ALA A 28 -3.67 1.87 8.76
CA ALA A 28 -4.01 1.24 7.50
C ALA A 28 -5.39 0.55 7.57
N ARG A 29 -6.15 0.62 6.47
CA ARG A 29 -7.45 -0.05 6.32
C ARG A 29 -7.56 -0.72 4.96
N CYS A 30 -8.23 -1.86 4.91
CA CYS A 30 -8.65 -2.45 3.65
C CYS A 30 -9.95 -1.77 3.17
N VAL A 31 -9.98 -1.30 1.92
CA VAL A 31 -11.12 -0.60 1.34
C VAL A 31 -11.38 -1.06 -0.09
N PRO A 32 -12.63 -0.95 -0.59
CA PRO A 32 -12.90 -1.17 -2.00
C PRO A 32 -12.27 -0.07 -2.86
N LEU A 33 -11.37 -0.47 -3.76
CA LEU A 33 -10.71 0.39 -4.74
C LEU A 33 -11.38 0.24 -6.11
N PRO A 34 -11.98 1.29 -6.69
CA PRO A 34 -12.63 1.19 -8.00
C PRO A 34 -11.61 0.98 -9.13
N ILE A 35 -11.91 0.04 -10.03
CA ILE A 35 -11.14 -0.26 -11.22
C ILE A 35 -11.95 0.01 -12.49
N GLY A 36 -11.44 0.92 -13.33
CA GLY A 36 -12.05 1.28 -14.60
C GLY A 36 -13.44 1.93 -14.45
N ARG A 37 -14.23 1.90 -15.54
CA ARG A 37 -15.48 2.68 -15.65
C ARG A 37 -16.76 1.92 -15.27
N LYS A 38 -16.69 0.63 -14.92
CA LYS A 38 -17.86 -0.26 -14.80
C LYS A 38 -18.24 -0.61 -13.35
N GLY A 39 -17.90 0.24 -12.38
CA GLY A 39 -18.25 0.02 -10.97
C GLY A 39 -17.68 -1.25 -10.34
N LYS A 40 -16.66 -1.85 -10.98
CA LYS A 40 -15.91 -2.97 -10.41
C LYS A 40 -14.93 -2.44 -9.39
N THR A 41 -14.75 -3.16 -8.29
CA THR A 41 -13.77 -2.84 -7.26
C THR A 41 -12.82 -4.01 -7.05
N ILE A 42 -11.60 -3.69 -6.62
CA ILE A 42 -10.63 -4.63 -6.04
C ILE A 42 -10.31 -4.20 -4.60
N PRO A 43 -9.72 -5.06 -3.77
CA PRO A 43 -9.22 -4.64 -2.47
C PRO A 43 -8.07 -3.62 -2.60
N GLY A 44 -8.12 -2.56 -1.79
CA GLY A 44 -7.07 -1.55 -1.66
C GLY A 44 -6.62 -1.37 -0.21
N VAL A 45 -5.37 -0.96 -0.02
CA VAL A 45 -4.80 -0.52 1.26
C VAL A 45 -4.82 1.00 1.31
N MET A 46 -5.63 1.56 2.19
CA MET A 46 -5.61 2.99 2.49
C MET A 46 -4.72 3.26 3.69
N LEU A 47 -3.74 4.15 3.55
CA LEU A 47 -2.89 4.62 4.64
C LEU A 47 -3.33 6.01 5.08
N PHE A 48 -3.46 6.26 6.38
CA PHE A 48 -3.81 7.57 6.94
C PHE A 48 -2.78 8.01 7.97
N ASP A 49 -2.10 9.12 7.70
CA ASP A 49 -1.05 9.71 8.54
C ASP A 49 -1.54 10.91 9.38
N GLY A 50 -2.85 11.16 9.40
CA GLY A 50 -3.47 12.35 10.00
C GLY A 50 -3.77 13.48 9.02
N SER A 51 -3.14 13.48 7.84
CA SER A 51 -3.26 14.56 6.84
C SER A 51 -3.80 14.06 5.49
N VAL A 52 -3.30 12.93 4.99
CA VAL A 52 -3.66 12.38 3.68
C VAL A 52 -4.12 10.93 3.76
N SER A 53 -4.81 10.45 2.73
CA SER A 53 -5.35 9.08 2.67
C SER A 53 -5.12 8.39 1.32
N PRO A 54 -3.86 8.19 0.88
CA PRO A 54 -3.59 7.47 -0.35
C PRO A 54 -4.05 6.01 -0.26
N VAL A 55 -4.54 5.49 -1.39
CA VAL A 55 -5.04 4.12 -1.51
C VAL A 55 -4.22 3.39 -2.57
N PHE A 56 -3.64 2.25 -2.21
CA PHE A 56 -2.84 1.39 -3.08
C PHE A 56 -3.59 0.09 -3.36
N ALA A 57 -3.35 -0.57 -4.50
CA ALA A 57 -3.93 -1.90 -4.70
C ALA A 57 -3.31 -2.90 -3.70
N VAL A 58 -4.12 -3.75 -3.04
CA VAL A 58 -3.60 -4.73 -2.06
C VAL A 58 -2.51 -5.61 -2.68
N ARG A 59 -2.69 -6.02 -3.94
CA ARG A 59 -1.70 -6.82 -4.67
C ARG A 59 -0.35 -6.11 -4.80
N GLU A 60 -0.34 -4.81 -5.09
CA GLU A 60 0.91 -4.04 -5.22
C GLU A 60 1.60 -3.89 -3.87
N VAL A 61 0.83 -3.65 -2.79
CA VAL A 61 1.39 -3.59 -1.44
C VAL A 61 1.94 -4.95 -1.01
N GLN A 62 1.27 -6.06 -1.34
CA GLN A 62 1.79 -7.41 -1.09
C GLN A 62 3.12 -7.64 -1.82
N GLN A 63 3.19 -7.33 -3.11
CA GLN A 63 4.43 -7.44 -3.88
C GLN A 63 5.52 -6.51 -3.34
N LEU A 64 5.16 -5.32 -2.90
CA LEU A 64 6.07 -4.34 -2.32
C LEU A 64 6.67 -4.85 -1.01
N VAL A 65 5.84 -5.34 -0.07
CA VAL A 65 6.36 -5.88 1.20
C VAL A 65 7.15 -7.17 1.00
N ASP A 66 6.94 -7.90 -0.11
CA ASP A 66 7.74 -9.07 -0.50
C ASP A 66 9.05 -8.71 -1.24
N HIS A 67 9.32 -7.43 -1.52
CA HIS A 67 10.38 -6.95 -2.43
C HIS A 67 10.29 -7.50 -3.87
N ASP A 68 9.10 -7.93 -4.31
CA ASP A 68 8.80 -8.28 -5.70
C ASP A 68 8.42 -7.05 -6.55
N LEU A 69 8.17 -5.92 -5.90
CA LEU A 69 7.91 -4.60 -6.47
C LEU A 69 8.65 -3.56 -5.64
N ASN A 70 9.22 -2.55 -6.27
CA ASN A 70 10.00 -1.55 -5.55
C ASN A 70 9.18 -0.32 -5.11
N THR A 71 8.11 -0.01 -5.84
CA THR A 71 7.23 1.13 -5.59
C THR A 71 5.78 0.76 -5.90
N ALA A 72 4.86 1.07 -4.98
CA ALA A 72 3.43 1.09 -5.23
C ALA A 72 2.95 2.54 -5.37
N GLU A 73 2.10 2.80 -6.36
CA GLU A 73 1.53 4.12 -6.63
C GLU A 73 0.08 4.18 -6.15
N ASN A 74 -0.33 5.33 -5.61
CA ASN A 74 -1.71 5.49 -5.21
C ASN A 74 -2.62 5.49 -6.44
N VAL A 75 -3.79 4.88 -6.27
CA VAL A 75 -4.80 4.78 -7.30
C VAL A 75 -5.93 5.76 -6.96
N ASN A 76 -6.49 6.40 -7.99
CA ASN A 76 -7.74 7.19 -7.95
C ASN A 76 -7.70 8.58 -7.29
N GLN A 77 -6.88 9.49 -7.84
CA GLN A 77 -6.93 10.97 -7.70
C GLN A 77 -5.89 11.57 -6.73
N PRO A 78 -5.57 12.88 -6.87
CA PRO A 78 -4.61 13.57 -6.03
C PRO A 78 -4.90 13.46 -4.52
N PRO A 79 -3.85 13.53 -3.68
CA PRO A 79 -2.45 13.76 -4.05
C PRO A 79 -1.81 12.51 -4.67
N ILE A 80 -0.86 12.71 -5.59
CA ILE A 80 -0.03 11.62 -6.09
C ILE A 80 0.82 11.15 -4.91
N ALA A 81 0.81 9.86 -4.61
CA ALA A 81 1.56 9.30 -3.50
C ALA A 81 2.20 7.97 -3.88
N PHE A 82 3.38 7.74 -3.33
CA PHE A 82 4.19 6.57 -3.59
C PHE A 82 4.55 5.92 -2.26
N LEU A 83 4.40 4.60 -2.19
CA LEU A 83 4.93 3.79 -1.11
C LEU A 83 6.11 3.02 -1.68
N MET A 84 7.30 3.24 -1.15
CA MET A 84 8.53 2.72 -1.78
C MET A 84 9.63 2.36 -0.79
N TRP A 85 10.51 1.48 -1.24
CA TRP A 85 11.79 1.21 -0.58
C TRP A 85 12.83 2.30 -0.95
N PRO A 86 13.64 2.78 0.01
CA PRO A 86 14.63 3.82 -0.23
C PRO A 86 15.69 3.50 -1.29
N ASP A 87 16.05 2.23 -1.44
CA ASP A 87 17.10 1.74 -2.33
C ASP A 87 16.74 1.83 -3.82
N ASP A 88 15.46 1.96 -4.15
CA ASP A 88 14.98 2.11 -5.53
C ASP A 88 14.88 3.57 -6.01
N ALA A 89 15.01 4.53 -5.10
CA ALA A 89 14.91 5.93 -5.47
C ALA A 89 16.15 6.39 -6.25
N ALA A 90 15.95 6.86 -7.48
CA ALA A 90 17.01 7.49 -8.24
C ALA A 90 17.58 8.70 -7.48
N ASP A 91 18.89 8.75 -7.31
CA ASP A 91 19.62 9.77 -6.53
C ASP A 91 19.34 11.22 -6.97
N ASP A 92 19.04 11.41 -8.27
CA ASP A 92 18.76 12.70 -8.90
C ASP A 92 17.27 13.06 -8.92
N SER A 93 16.40 12.21 -8.36
CA SER A 93 14.96 12.48 -8.25
C SER A 93 14.60 13.25 -6.97
N PRO A 94 13.46 13.98 -6.95
CA PRO A 94 12.96 14.59 -5.72
C PRO A 94 12.73 13.58 -4.59
N ALA A 95 12.30 12.36 -4.91
CA ALA A 95 12.17 11.26 -3.96
C ALA A 95 13.54 10.83 -3.39
N GLY A 96 14.55 10.69 -4.25
CA GLY A 96 15.92 10.32 -3.88
C GLY A 96 16.57 11.29 -2.90
N ARG A 97 16.26 12.60 -3.00
CA ARG A 97 16.71 13.59 -2.02
C ARG A 97 16.31 13.23 -0.59
N TRP A 98 15.06 12.80 -0.40
CA TRP A 98 14.55 12.43 0.92
C TRP A 98 15.01 11.04 1.35
N LEU A 99 15.09 10.11 0.40
CA LEU A 99 15.37 8.70 0.67
C LEU A 99 16.86 8.37 0.81
N ARG A 100 17.77 9.23 0.35
CA ARG A 100 19.23 9.08 0.51
C ARG A 100 19.70 8.71 1.92
N HIS A 101 19.00 9.22 2.94
CA HIS A 101 19.34 9.02 4.35
C HIS A 101 18.31 8.16 5.09
N ALA A 102 17.30 7.66 4.39
CA ALA A 102 16.35 6.72 4.95
C ALA A 102 17.03 5.37 5.21
N PRO A 103 16.66 4.64 6.28
CA PRO A 103 17.15 3.28 6.50
C PRO A 103 16.73 2.37 5.33
N ALA A 104 17.65 1.58 4.78
CA ALA A 104 17.37 0.72 3.64
C ALA A 104 16.18 -0.23 3.89
N GLU A 105 16.11 -0.82 5.07
CA GLU A 105 15.02 -1.67 5.53
C GLU A 105 13.86 -0.84 6.11
N SER A 106 13.36 0.10 5.32
CA SER A 106 12.19 0.90 5.68
C SER A 106 11.27 1.10 4.49
N LEU A 107 9.98 1.23 4.76
CA LEU A 107 8.98 1.55 3.74
C LEU A 107 8.51 2.99 3.95
N THR A 108 8.66 3.83 2.93
CA THR A 108 8.43 5.28 3.05
C THR A 108 7.25 5.71 2.19
N LEU A 109 6.34 6.49 2.80
CA LEU A 109 5.25 7.15 2.07
C LEU A 109 5.70 8.55 1.63
N LEU A 110 5.70 8.78 0.33
CA LEU A 110 5.93 10.07 -0.30
C LEU A 110 4.63 10.60 -0.88
N VAL A 111 4.39 11.89 -0.74
CA VAL A 111 3.16 12.56 -1.21
C VAL A 111 3.54 13.81 -1.97
N ASP A 112 2.97 13.97 -3.16
CA ASP A 112 3.16 15.14 -4.02
C ASP A 112 2.40 16.35 -3.46
N PRO A 113 3.00 17.56 -3.41
CA PRO A 113 4.34 17.90 -3.89
C PRO A 113 5.47 17.30 -3.05
N LEU A 114 6.46 16.67 -3.70
CA LEU A 114 7.65 16.05 -3.07
C LEU A 114 8.63 17.07 -2.43
N GLU A 115 8.16 18.27 -2.12
CA GLU A 115 8.92 19.36 -1.48
C GLU A 115 8.90 19.25 0.04
N THR A 116 8.01 18.43 0.61
CA THR A 116 7.95 18.16 2.05
C THR A 116 8.62 16.81 2.40
N PRO A 117 9.24 16.70 3.58
CA PRO A 117 9.75 15.41 4.06
C PRO A 117 8.63 14.34 4.13
N PRO A 118 8.97 13.06 3.95
CA PRO A 118 8.02 11.97 4.17
C PRO A 118 7.46 11.99 5.59
N THR A 119 6.14 11.82 5.70
CA THR A 119 5.42 11.80 6.98
C THR A 119 5.34 10.41 7.59
N VAL A 120 5.52 9.35 6.78
CA VAL A 120 5.46 7.96 7.23
C VAL A 120 6.69 7.22 6.76
N GLN A 121 7.38 6.59 7.73
CA GLN A 121 8.46 5.65 7.51
C GLN A 121 8.25 4.45 8.42
N LEU A 122 7.92 3.30 7.84
CA LEU A 122 7.74 2.03 8.56
C LEU A 122 9.06 1.29 8.62
N GLN A 123 9.46 0.87 9.81
CA GLN A 123 10.70 0.15 10.06
C GLN A 123 10.55 -0.77 11.28
N GLY A 124 11.41 -1.78 11.40
CA GLY A 124 11.41 -2.71 12.52
C GLY A 124 10.04 -3.36 12.74
N GLU A 125 9.58 -3.40 13.99
CA GLU A 125 8.31 -4.03 14.39
C GLU A 125 7.08 -3.46 13.64
N ALA A 126 7.07 -2.17 13.33
CA ALA A 126 5.98 -1.57 12.57
C ALA A 126 5.93 -2.11 11.13
N LEU A 127 7.09 -2.31 10.50
CA LEU A 127 7.16 -2.88 9.16
C LEU A 127 6.82 -4.38 9.17
N GLU A 128 7.31 -5.13 10.16
CA GLU A 128 7.03 -6.56 10.31
C GLU A 128 5.54 -6.83 10.53
N SER A 129 4.91 -6.14 11.50
CA SER A 129 3.47 -6.28 11.76
C SER A 129 2.61 -5.78 10.60
N PHE A 130 3.06 -4.75 9.86
CA PHE A 130 2.37 -4.30 8.65
C PHE A 130 2.42 -5.38 7.56
N ARG A 131 3.59 -6.01 7.33
CA ARG A 131 3.74 -7.12 6.38
C ARG A 131 2.81 -8.28 6.72
N GLU A 132 2.76 -8.69 7.99
CA GLU A 132 1.83 -9.75 8.45
C GLU A 132 0.37 -9.40 8.15
N TRP A 133 -0.04 -8.16 8.47
CA TRP A 133 -1.39 -7.69 8.20
C TRP A 133 -1.71 -7.68 6.70
N VAL A 134 -0.81 -7.15 5.86
CA VAL A 134 -0.99 -7.09 4.39
C VAL A 134 -1.14 -8.49 3.78
N HIS A 135 -0.42 -9.50 4.28
CA HIS A 135 -0.56 -10.88 3.79
C HIS A 135 -1.86 -11.56 4.23
N ALA A 136 -2.49 -11.10 5.31
CA ALA A 136 -3.80 -11.58 5.72
C ALA A 136 -4.95 -11.00 4.88
N LEU A 137 -4.69 -9.96 4.07
CA LEU A 137 -5.71 -9.32 3.25
C LEU A 137 -6.11 -10.16 2.02
N PRO A 138 -7.37 -10.05 1.56
CA PRO A 138 -7.82 -10.70 0.34
C PRO A 138 -7.15 -10.11 -0.91
N ARG A 139 -6.93 -10.96 -1.92
CA ARG A 139 -6.35 -10.61 -3.22
C ARG A 139 -7.38 -10.09 -4.22
#